data_AF-A0A9W4HIP1-F1
#
_entry.id   AF-A0A9W4HIP1-F1
#
_cell.length_a   1.000
_cell.length_b   1.000
_cell.length_c   1.000
_cell.angle_alpha   90.00
_cell.angle_beta   90.00
_cell.angle_gamma   90.00
#
_symmetry.space_group_name_H-M   'P 1'
#
loop_
_entity.id
_entity.type
_entity.pdbx_description
1 polymer ?
#
loop_
_entity_poly.entity_id
_entity_poly.type
_entity_poly.pdbx_seq_one_letter_code
_entity_poly.pdbx_strand_id
1 'polypeptide(L)'
;MMVPKITFYFDIGSPFSCIAFHVLTTSPVFSGCEIECVPVSLRGLFQLCQNTPPIAVKNKFQWINRERIYWARRFNVPMSEAIPEGFPASTADVQLVLCLVAREHPDMLVPMVQRLYREYWADGNSNALTEGLSVVLEQELGPQIAERILALAKNPDAKAALEENTQEAFGSGAFGLPWLHCAQGGQTGGFWGIDHFGRVADFLHLDRGLDGSFGVLL
;
A
#
# COMPACT_ATOMS: atom_id res chain seq x y z
N MET A 1 17.73 21.70 -7.12
CA MET A 1 17.93 20.40 -6.45
C MET A 1 16.95 19.41 -7.09
N MET A 2 17.32 18.15 -7.26
CA MET A 2 16.37 17.14 -7.74
C MET A 2 15.31 16.90 -6.67
N VAL A 3 14.06 16.75 -7.10
CA VAL A 3 12.92 16.44 -6.22
C VAL A 3 13.10 15.01 -5.68
N PRO A 4 13.02 14.78 -4.35
CA PRO A 4 13.05 13.44 -3.78
C PRO A 4 11.96 12.55 -4.38
N LYS A 5 12.30 11.32 -4.76
CA LYS A 5 11.31 10.34 -5.27
C LYS A 5 11.09 9.19 -4.30
N ILE A 6 9.85 8.74 -4.18
CA ILE A 6 9.47 7.57 -3.38
C ILE A 6 8.58 6.67 -4.25
N THR A 7 9.05 5.48 -4.58
CA THR A 7 8.21 4.40 -5.11
C THR A 7 7.69 3.58 -3.93
N PHE A 8 6.39 3.65 -3.70
CA PHE A 8 5.67 2.99 -2.62
C PHE A 8 4.99 1.72 -3.15
N TYR A 9 5.57 0.57 -2.82
CA TYR A 9 4.97 -0.73 -3.16
C TYR A 9 4.01 -1.17 -2.06
N PHE A 10 2.80 -1.57 -2.45
CA PHE A 10 1.73 -1.85 -1.50
C PHE A 10 0.77 -2.96 -1.93
N ASP A 11 0.09 -3.52 -0.93
CA ASP A 11 -1.06 -4.41 -1.10
C ASP A 11 -2.18 -3.97 -0.16
N ILE A 12 -3.43 -3.96 -0.66
CA ILE A 12 -4.61 -3.59 0.13
C ILE A 12 -4.74 -4.49 1.37
N GLY A 13 -4.27 -5.73 1.28
CA GLY A 13 -4.25 -6.72 2.36
C GLY A 13 -3.28 -6.43 3.50
N SER A 14 -2.42 -5.40 3.39
CA SER A 14 -1.47 -5.02 4.44
C SER A 14 -1.98 -3.83 5.25
N PRO A 15 -2.19 -3.98 6.57
CA PRO A 15 -2.63 -2.85 7.42
C PRO A 15 -1.53 -1.79 7.56
N PHE A 16 -0.26 -2.20 7.50
CA PHE A 16 0.85 -1.25 7.55
C PHE A 16 1.00 -0.50 6.22
N SER A 17 0.61 -1.09 5.09
CA SER A 17 0.53 -0.37 3.83
C SER A 17 -0.61 0.65 3.83
N CYS A 18 -1.76 0.34 4.44
CA CYS A 18 -2.83 1.33 4.68
C CYS A 18 -2.31 2.55 5.47
N ILE A 19 -1.56 2.32 6.54
CA ILE A 19 -0.97 3.40 7.34
C ILE A 19 0.07 4.16 6.52
N ALA A 20 0.96 3.47 5.82
CA ALA A 20 1.98 4.13 5.01
C ALA A 20 1.38 5.00 3.92
N PHE A 21 0.38 4.49 3.20
CA PHE A 21 -0.36 5.24 2.20
C PHE A 21 -0.97 6.52 2.77
N HIS A 22 -1.62 6.44 3.94
CA HIS A 22 -2.19 7.61 4.60
C HIS A 22 -1.11 8.65 4.94
N VAL A 23 -0.01 8.23 5.55
CA VAL A 23 1.08 9.15 5.91
C VAL A 23 1.72 9.79 4.68
N LEU A 24 2.02 9.01 3.64
CA LEU A 24 2.64 9.52 2.41
C LEU A 24 1.73 10.52 1.67
N THR A 25 0.41 10.36 1.76
CA THR A 25 -0.55 11.22 1.05
C THR A 25 -1.02 12.43 1.86
N THR A 26 -0.85 12.43 3.19
CA THR A 26 -1.40 13.49 4.07
C THR A 26 -0.37 14.22 4.90
N SER A 27 0.79 13.61 5.19
CA SER A 27 1.79 14.23 6.06
C SER A 27 2.56 15.34 5.32
N PRO A 28 2.72 16.53 5.92
CA PRO A 28 3.49 17.62 5.33
C PRO A 28 4.97 17.25 5.14
N VAL A 29 5.49 16.28 5.90
CA VAL A 29 6.88 15.78 5.79
C VAL A 29 7.20 15.33 4.36
N PHE A 30 6.24 14.69 3.68
CA PHE A 30 6.41 14.14 2.35
C PHE A 30 5.83 15.00 1.23
N SER A 31 5.27 16.18 1.54
CA SER A 31 4.59 17.06 0.56
C SER A 31 5.48 17.55 -0.57
N GLY A 32 6.80 17.58 -0.36
CA GLY A 32 7.79 17.94 -1.37
C GLY A 32 8.34 16.75 -2.19
N CYS A 33 7.85 15.54 -1.96
CA CYS A 33 8.30 14.33 -2.65
C CYS A 33 7.42 14.01 -3.87
N GLU A 34 8.03 13.47 -4.91
CA GLU A 34 7.32 12.77 -5.99
C GLU A 34 7.05 11.33 -5.53
N ILE A 35 5.79 11.00 -5.28
CA ILE A 35 5.38 9.69 -4.75
C ILE A 35 4.66 8.90 -5.84
N GLU A 36 5.20 7.74 -6.18
CA GLU A 36 4.57 6.78 -7.07
C GLU A 36 4.00 5.61 -6.24
N CYS A 37 2.71 5.34 -6.37
CA CYS A 37 2.07 4.21 -5.70
C CYS A 37 2.03 3.01 -6.66
N VAL A 38 2.66 1.90 -6.29
CA VAL A 38 2.78 0.70 -7.14
C VAL A 38 2.09 -0.50 -6.47
N PRO A 39 0.95 -0.97 -7.00
CA PRO A 39 0.30 -2.18 -6.52
C PRO A 39 1.16 -3.41 -6.81
N VAL A 40 1.33 -4.29 -5.81
CA VAL A 40 2.09 -5.55 -5.91
C VAL A 40 1.36 -6.71 -5.25
N SER A 41 1.69 -7.95 -5.60
CA SER A 41 1.13 -9.12 -4.92
C SER A 41 1.93 -9.42 -3.64
N LEU A 42 1.36 -9.15 -2.45
CA LEU A 42 2.03 -9.51 -1.19
C LEU A 42 2.26 -11.02 -1.07
N ARG A 43 1.28 -11.81 -1.52
CA ARG A 43 1.43 -13.27 -1.59
C ARG A 43 2.55 -13.69 -2.54
N GLY A 44 2.64 -13.06 -3.71
CA GLY A 44 3.71 -13.30 -4.68
C GLY A 44 5.08 -12.94 -4.10
N LEU A 45 5.18 -11.81 -3.40
CA LEU A 45 6.40 -11.38 -2.74
C LEU A 45 6.86 -12.40 -1.67
N PHE A 46 5.94 -12.90 -0.84
CA PHE A 46 6.29 -13.94 0.12
C PHE A 46 6.79 -15.22 -0.54
N GLN A 47 6.25 -15.61 -1.70
CA GLN A 47 6.74 -16.76 -2.45
C GLN A 47 8.16 -16.53 -2.99
N LEU A 48 8.44 -15.37 -3.58
CA LEU A 48 9.77 -14.99 -4.08
C LEU A 48 10.83 -15.02 -2.97
N CYS A 49 10.47 -14.50 -1.80
CA CYS A 49 11.38 -14.45 -0.64
C CYS A 49 11.43 -15.77 0.16
N GLN A 50 10.62 -16.76 -0.17
CA GLN A 50 10.41 -17.97 0.66
C GLN A 50 10.03 -17.64 2.11
N ASN A 51 9.25 -16.56 2.29
CA ASN A 51 8.83 -16.07 3.59
C ASN A 51 7.53 -16.73 4.05
N THR A 52 7.50 -17.19 5.30
CA THR A 52 6.25 -17.60 5.95
C THR A 52 5.40 -16.35 6.23
N PRO A 53 4.15 -16.27 5.72
CA PRO A 53 3.27 -15.14 5.99
C PRO A 53 3.12 -14.90 7.49
N PRO A 54 3.29 -13.65 7.99
CA PRO A 54 3.25 -13.39 9.43
C PRO A 54 1.96 -13.83 10.12
N ILE A 55 0.83 -13.78 9.40
CA ILE A 55 -0.48 -14.19 9.90
C ILE A 55 -0.58 -15.70 10.17
N ALA A 56 0.27 -16.52 9.55
CA ALA A 56 0.34 -17.96 9.80
C ALA A 56 1.11 -18.29 11.09
N VAL A 57 1.78 -17.30 11.70
CA VAL A 57 2.53 -17.46 12.95
C VAL A 57 1.74 -16.82 14.09
N LYS A 58 1.14 -17.65 14.96
CA LYS A 58 0.22 -17.22 16.06
C LYS A 58 0.68 -15.97 16.81
N ASN A 59 1.93 -15.95 17.27
CA ASN A 59 2.45 -14.81 18.06
C ASN A 59 2.64 -13.55 17.21
N LYS A 60 3.02 -13.69 15.93
CA LYS A 60 3.14 -12.55 15.01
C LYS A 60 1.76 -11.99 14.67
N PHE A 61 0.75 -12.83 14.46
CA PHE A 61 -0.62 -12.38 14.21
C PHE A 61 -1.16 -11.51 15.35
N GLN A 62 -1.03 -11.97 16.60
CA GLN A 62 -1.45 -11.19 17.77
C GLN A 62 -0.68 -9.87 17.91
N TRP A 63 0.64 -9.92 17.67
CA TRP A 63 1.49 -8.73 17.69
C TRP A 63 1.07 -7.72 16.63
N ILE A 64 0.93 -8.14 15.36
CA ILE A 64 0.53 -7.27 14.23
C ILE A 64 -0.80 -6.56 14.51
N ASN A 65 -1.78 -7.27 15.07
CA ASN A 65 -3.07 -6.67 15.37
C ASN A 65 -3.00 -5.59 16.44
N ARG A 66 -2.09 -5.70 17.42
CA ARG A 66 -1.84 -4.63 18.38
C ARG A 66 -1.11 -3.46 17.74
N GLU A 67 -0.07 -3.76 16.96
CA GLU A 67 0.79 -2.74 16.35
C GLU A 67 0.05 -1.89 15.32
N ARG A 68 -0.79 -2.50 14.46
CA ARG A 68 -1.57 -1.73 13.48
C ARG A 68 -2.44 -0.66 14.15
N ILE A 69 -3.02 -0.96 15.30
CA ILE A 69 -3.86 -0.03 16.06
C ILE A 69 -3.01 1.06 16.71
N TYR A 70 -1.89 0.69 17.32
CA TYR A 70 -0.96 1.67 17.90
C TYR A 70 -0.53 2.70 16.84
N TRP A 71 -0.06 2.22 15.69
CA TRP A 71 0.42 3.08 14.62
C TRP A 71 -0.68 3.86 13.93
N ALA A 72 -1.86 3.27 13.72
CA ALA A 72 -3.01 3.98 13.18
C ALA A 72 -3.40 5.15 14.09
N ARG A 73 -3.51 4.93 15.41
CA ARG A 73 -3.75 6.02 16.38
C ARG A 73 -2.64 7.07 16.36
N ARG A 74 -1.38 6.63 16.26
CA ARG A 74 -0.22 7.55 16.22
C ARG A 74 -0.26 8.48 15.01
N PHE A 75 -0.60 7.96 13.84
CA PHE A 75 -0.65 8.70 12.58
C PHE A 75 -2.06 9.20 12.22
N ASN A 76 -3.02 9.14 13.14
CA ASN A 76 -4.41 9.53 12.94
C ASN A 76 -5.10 8.87 11.74
N VAL A 77 -4.71 7.63 11.43
CA VAL A 77 -5.29 6.82 10.36
C VAL A 77 -6.58 6.19 10.85
N PRO A 78 -7.72 6.37 10.15
CA PRO A 78 -8.94 5.62 10.44
C PRO A 78 -8.69 4.12 10.28
N MET A 79 -8.85 3.36 11.37
CA MET A 79 -8.65 1.91 11.38
C MET A 79 -9.54 1.27 12.44
N SER A 80 -10.24 0.19 12.07
CA SER A 80 -11.08 -0.58 12.98
C SER A 80 -10.26 -1.30 14.03
N GLU A 81 -10.72 -1.30 15.29
CA GLU A 81 -10.13 -2.07 16.39
C GLU A 81 -10.15 -3.59 16.10
N ALA A 82 -11.23 -4.06 15.45
CA ALA A 82 -11.34 -5.43 15.00
C ALA A 82 -10.59 -5.62 13.66
N ILE A 83 -10.15 -6.84 13.37
CA ILE A 83 -9.72 -7.18 12.01
C ILE A 83 -10.95 -7.23 11.10
N PRO A 84 -10.80 -6.97 9.78
CA PRO A 84 -11.91 -7.08 8.83
C PRO A 84 -12.57 -8.46 8.90
N GLU A 85 -13.88 -8.51 8.71
CA GLU A 85 -14.61 -9.78 8.70
C GLU A 85 -14.11 -10.66 7.55
N GLY A 86 -13.84 -11.95 7.79
CA GLY A 86 -13.30 -12.84 6.76
C GLY A 86 -11.80 -12.62 6.46
N PHE A 87 -11.07 -11.89 7.32
CA PHE A 87 -9.63 -11.74 7.18
C PHE A 87 -8.88 -13.09 7.27
N PRO A 88 -7.89 -13.35 6.39
CA PRO A 88 -7.47 -12.52 5.27
C PRO A 88 -8.41 -12.65 4.06
N ALA A 89 -8.92 -11.52 3.57
CA ALA A 89 -9.62 -11.49 2.28
C ALA A 89 -8.63 -11.67 1.12
N SER A 90 -9.11 -12.21 0.00
CA SER A 90 -8.31 -12.27 -1.23
C SER A 90 -8.11 -10.86 -1.78
N THR A 91 -6.87 -10.51 -2.10
CA THR A 91 -6.53 -9.23 -2.74
C THR A 91 -6.13 -9.39 -4.21
N ALA A 92 -6.20 -10.61 -4.77
CA ALA A 92 -5.72 -10.89 -6.12
C ALA A 92 -6.40 -10.01 -7.18
N ASP A 93 -7.73 -9.97 -7.19
CA ASP A 93 -8.48 -9.25 -8.21
C ASP A 93 -8.36 -7.73 -8.03
N VAL A 94 -8.45 -7.23 -6.80
CA VAL A 94 -8.30 -5.80 -6.53
C VAL A 94 -6.89 -5.29 -6.87
N GLN A 95 -5.84 -6.08 -6.64
CA GLN A 95 -4.47 -5.69 -7.01
C GLN A 95 -4.25 -5.66 -8.53
N LEU A 96 -4.87 -6.57 -9.28
CA LEU A 96 -4.85 -6.53 -10.74
C LEU A 96 -5.56 -5.28 -11.26
N VAL A 97 -6.74 -4.99 -10.73
CA VAL A 97 -7.52 -3.79 -11.06
C VAL A 97 -6.73 -2.54 -10.74
N LEU A 98 -6.13 -2.42 -9.55
CA LEU A 98 -5.32 -1.26 -9.17
C LEU A 98 -4.09 -1.11 -10.08
N CYS A 99 -3.46 -2.20 -10.50
CA CYS A 99 -2.35 -2.16 -11.47
C CYS A 99 -2.81 -1.61 -12.82
N LEU A 100 -4.01 -1.96 -13.29
CA LEU A 100 -4.58 -1.42 -14.53
C LEU A 100 -5.00 0.05 -14.37
N VAL A 101 -5.60 0.43 -13.24
CA VAL A 101 -5.94 1.82 -12.93
C VAL A 101 -4.68 2.69 -12.89
N ALA A 102 -3.59 2.22 -12.26
CA ALA A 102 -2.32 2.93 -12.23
C ALA A 102 -1.76 3.22 -13.64
N ARG A 103 -1.98 2.30 -14.60
CA ARG A 103 -1.48 2.42 -15.97
C ARG A 103 -2.39 3.24 -16.89
N GLU A 104 -3.71 3.05 -16.79
CA GLU A 104 -4.68 3.65 -17.72
C GLU A 104 -5.31 4.95 -17.20
N HIS A 105 -5.41 5.10 -15.88
CA HIS A 105 -6.07 6.21 -15.19
C HIS A 105 -5.27 6.61 -13.92
N PRO A 106 -3.99 7.00 -14.04
CA PRO A 106 -3.10 7.22 -12.90
C PRO A 106 -3.66 8.22 -11.87
N ASP A 107 -4.36 9.27 -12.33
CA ASP A 107 -4.98 10.29 -11.47
C ASP A 107 -6.08 9.72 -10.54
N MET A 108 -6.64 8.55 -10.90
CA MET A 108 -7.69 7.89 -10.13
C MET A 108 -7.15 6.84 -9.15
N LEU A 109 -5.86 6.51 -9.21
CA LEU A 109 -5.28 5.47 -8.37
C LEU A 109 -5.36 5.85 -6.88
N VAL A 110 -4.91 7.05 -6.52
CA VAL A 110 -4.88 7.50 -5.11
C VAL A 110 -6.29 7.57 -4.52
N PRO A 111 -7.30 8.20 -5.16
CA PRO A 111 -8.69 8.15 -4.69
C PRO A 111 -9.22 6.72 -4.50
N MET A 112 -8.97 5.84 -5.47
CA MET A 112 -9.40 4.44 -5.42
C MET A 112 -8.78 3.69 -4.23
N VAL A 113 -7.46 3.80 -4.05
CA VAL A 113 -6.73 3.15 -2.95
C VAL A 113 -7.20 3.69 -1.60
N GLN A 114 -7.42 5.00 -1.49
CA GLN A 114 -7.98 5.62 -0.30
C GLN A 114 -9.37 5.06 0.03
N ARG A 115 -10.24 4.89 -0.98
CA ARG A 115 -11.58 4.33 -0.80
C ARG A 115 -11.52 2.88 -0.32
N LEU A 116 -10.72 2.03 -0.97
CA LEU A 116 -10.56 0.62 -0.63
C LEU A 116 -9.96 0.43 0.76
N TYR A 117 -8.96 1.23 1.14
CA TYR A 117 -8.40 1.18 2.49
C TYR A 117 -9.40 1.62 3.56
N ARG A 118 -10.23 2.64 3.28
CA ARG A 118 -11.30 3.01 4.20
C ARG A 118 -12.28 1.87 4.39
N GLU A 119 -12.83 1.33 3.30
CA GLU A 119 -13.82 0.26 3.40
C GLU A 119 -13.25 -0.98 4.10
N TYR A 120 -12.05 -1.42 3.72
CA TYR A 120 -11.49 -2.64 4.25
C TYR A 120 -10.97 -2.48 5.68
N TRP A 121 -10.11 -1.50 5.95
CA TRP A 121 -9.43 -1.38 7.25
C TRP A 121 -10.12 -0.47 8.25
N ALA A 122 -10.84 0.58 7.81
CA ALA A 122 -11.57 1.46 8.71
C ALA A 122 -12.98 0.92 9.00
N ASP A 123 -13.71 0.54 7.96
CA ASP A 123 -15.10 0.08 8.06
C ASP A 123 -15.20 -1.44 8.28
N GLY A 124 -14.12 -2.20 8.05
CA GLY A 124 -14.08 -3.66 8.25
C GLY A 124 -14.78 -4.46 7.14
N ASN A 125 -15.11 -3.82 6.02
CA ASN A 125 -15.87 -4.36 4.90
C ASN A 125 -14.97 -5.08 3.89
N SER A 126 -14.74 -6.37 4.07
CA SER A 126 -14.00 -7.21 3.11
C SER A 126 -14.70 -7.38 1.76
N ASN A 127 -16.01 -7.16 1.70
CA ASN A 127 -16.77 -7.28 0.45
C ASN A 127 -16.29 -6.26 -0.60
N ALA A 128 -15.75 -5.12 -0.17
CA ALA A 128 -15.17 -4.10 -1.04
C ALA A 128 -14.01 -4.63 -1.91
N LEU A 129 -13.38 -5.74 -1.51
CA LEU A 129 -12.26 -6.35 -2.24
C LEU A 129 -12.71 -7.53 -3.12
N THR A 130 -13.94 -8.01 -2.94
CA THR A 130 -14.48 -9.20 -3.59
C THR A 130 -15.75 -8.86 -4.38
N GLU A 131 -16.93 -9.25 -3.90
CA GLU A 131 -18.19 -9.12 -4.66
C GLU A 131 -18.63 -7.65 -4.81
N GLY A 132 -18.25 -6.81 -3.86
CA GLY A 132 -18.49 -5.36 -3.88
C GLY A 132 -17.47 -4.55 -4.68
N LEU A 133 -16.39 -5.16 -5.20
CA LEU A 133 -15.33 -4.42 -5.90
C LEU A 133 -15.87 -3.66 -7.12
N SER A 134 -16.79 -4.24 -7.88
CA SER A 134 -17.39 -3.55 -9.04
C SER A 134 -18.09 -2.26 -8.64
N VAL A 135 -18.83 -2.26 -7.52
CA VAL A 135 -19.53 -1.08 -7.01
C VAL A 135 -18.55 0.03 -6.66
N VAL A 136 -17.43 -0.31 -6.01
CA VAL A 136 -16.36 0.65 -5.70
C VAL A 136 -15.80 1.26 -6.99
N LEU A 137 -15.51 0.42 -7.99
CA LEU A 137 -14.97 0.89 -9.28
C LEU A 137 -15.95 1.78 -10.03
N GLU A 138 -17.23 1.41 -10.08
CA GLU A 138 -18.25 2.21 -10.76
C GLU A 138 -18.43 3.59 -10.11
N GLN A 139 -18.34 3.67 -8.78
CA GLN A 139 -18.48 4.93 -8.05
C GLN A 139 -17.30 5.89 -8.30
N GLU A 140 -16.08 5.36 -8.37
CA GLU A 140 -14.87 6.18 -8.52
C GLU A 140 -14.53 6.46 -9.99
N LEU A 141 -14.71 5.49 -10.90
CA LEU A 141 -14.31 5.59 -12.32
C LEU A 141 -15.49 5.84 -13.27
N GLY A 142 -16.73 5.64 -12.83
CA GLY A 142 -17.90 5.57 -13.69
C GLY A 142 -18.08 4.19 -14.34
N PRO A 143 -19.32 3.83 -14.71
CA PRO A 143 -19.68 2.45 -15.06
C PRO A 143 -18.96 1.90 -16.29
N GLN A 144 -18.77 2.72 -17.33
CA GLN A 144 -18.13 2.27 -18.58
C GLN A 144 -16.63 1.96 -18.37
N ILE A 145 -15.94 2.78 -17.57
CA ILE A 145 -14.51 2.57 -17.28
C ILE A 145 -14.34 1.38 -16.35
N ALA A 146 -15.19 1.27 -15.31
CA ALA A 146 -15.20 0.14 -14.39
C ALA A 146 -15.39 -1.20 -15.12
N GLU A 147 -16.38 -1.29 -16.02
CA GLU A 147 -16.62 -2.49 -16.84
C GLU A 147 -15.40 -2.86 -17.68
N ARG A 148 -14.77 -1.87 -18.34
CA ARG A 148 -13.56 -2.09 -19.15
C ARG A 148 -12.41 -2.63 -18.30
N ILE A 149 -12.12 -1.99 -17.16
CA ILE A 149 -11.03 -2.39 -16.27
C ILE A 149 -11.27 -3.81 -15.72
N LEU A 150 -12.49 -4.13 -15.32
CA LEU A 150 -12.85 -5.48 -14.85
C LEU A 150 -12.72 -6.54 -15.95
N ALA A 151 -13.05 -6.20 -17.20
CA ALA A 151 -12.83 -7.09 -18.33
C ALA A 151 -11.32 -7.32 -18.58
N LEU A 152 -10.52 -6.25 -18.57
CA LEU A 152 -9.07 -6.32 -18.75
C LEU A 152 -8.37 -7.08 -17.63
N ALA A 153 -8.85 -6.98 -16.39
CA ALA A 153 -8.29 -7.71 -15.25
C ALA A 153 -8.35 -9.24 -15.41
N LYS A 154 -9.22 -9.75 -16.29
CA LYS A 154 -9.30 -11.19 -16.63
C LYS A 154 -8.25 -11.63 -17.66
N ASN A 155 -7.58 -10.69 -18.32
CA ASN A 155 -6.56 -11.00 -19.31
C ASN A 155 -5.23 -11.43 -18.64
N PRO A 156 -4.50 -12.39 -19.22
CA PRO A 156 -3.19 -12.80 -18.70
C PRO A 156 -2.18 -11.64 -18.56
N ASP A 157 -2.27 -10.63 -19.42
CA ASP A 157 -1.37 -9.47 -19.41
C ASP A 157 -1.52 -8.62 -18.13
N ALA A 158 -2.73 -8.53 -17.56
CA ALA A 158 -2.93 -7.84 -16.29
C ALA A 158 -2.19 -8.54 -15.15
N LYS A 159 -2.23 -9.88 -15.16
CA LYS A 159 -1.49 -10.70 -14.20
C LYS A 159 0.02 -10.58 -14.37
N ALA A 160 0.50 -10.62 -15.62
CA ALA A 160 1.92 -10.42 -15.92
C ALA A 160 2.41 -9.05 -15.43
N ALA A 161 1.62 -7.98 -15.61
CA ALA A 161 1.98 -6.65 -15.12
C ALA A 161 2.06 -6.57 -13.58
N LEU A 162 1.12 -7.19 -12.86
CA LEU A 162 1.19 -7.26 -11.40
C LEU A 162 2.40 -8.08 -10.92
N GLU A 163 2.72 -9.17 -11.62
CA GLU A 163 3.90 -9.99 -11.35
C GLU A 163 5.19 -9.20 -11.61
N GLU A 164 5.26 -8.41 -12.69
CA GLU A 164 6.38 -7.51 -12.99
C GLU A 164 6.61 -6.49 -11.88
N ASN A 165 5.56 -5.77 -11.45
CA ASN A 165 5.66 -4.85 -10.31
C ASN A 165 6.18 -5.55 -9.04
N THR A 166 5.71 -6.79 -8.81
CA THR A 166 6.12 -7.59 -7.65
C THR A 166 7.59 -8.01 -7.74
N GLN A 167 8.07 -8.36 -8.95
CA GLN A 167 9.46 -8.68 -9.22
C GLN A 167 10.37 -7.45 -9.10
N GLU A 168 9.90 -6.28 -9.52
CA GLU A 168 10.61 -5.02 -9.35
C GLU A 168 10.78 -4.68 -7.87
N ALA A 169 9.70 -4.79 -7.07
CA ALA A 169 9.76 -4.63 -5.62
C ALA A 169 10.79 -5.60 -5.01
N PHE A 170 10.72 -6.89 -5.37
CA PHE A 170 11.67 -7.91 -4.92
C PHE A 170 13.12 -7.57 -5.33
N GLY A 171 13.34 -7.16 -6.58
CA GLY A 171 14.65 -6.77 -7.11
C GLY A 171 15.23 -5.53 -6.42
N SER A 172 14.37 -4.64 -5.93
CA SER A 172 14.77 -3.49 -5.10
C SER A 172 15.08 -3.86 -3.64
N GLY A 173 14.84 -5.11 -3.24
CA GLY A 173 15.13 -5.64 -1.90
C GLY A 173 13.91 -5.90 -1.02
N ALA A 174 12.68 -5.77 -1.55
CA ALA A 174 11.48 -5.97 -0.76
C ALA A 174 11.34 -7.44 -0.32
N PHE A 175 10.96 -7.62 0.95
CA PHE A 175 10.65 -8.94 1.54
C PHE A 175 9.33 -8.94 2.34
N GLY A 176 8.64 -7.81 2.36
CA GLY A 176 7.37 -7.56 2.99
C GLY A 176 6.89 -6.16 2.61
N LEU A 177 5.67 -5.81 3.01
CA LEU A 177 5.07 -4.52 2.70
C LEU A 177 4.65 -3.78 3.98
N PRO A 178 4.62 -2.43 3.97
CA PRO A 178 4.97 -1.56 2.84
C PRO A 178 6.48 -1.56 2.55
N TRP A 179 6.85 -1.38 1.29
CA TRP A 179 8.23 -1.17 0.87
C TRP A 179 8.35 0.18 0.16
N LEU A 180 9.34 0.97 0.55
CA LEU A 180 9.62 2.30 0.03
C LEU A 180 10.98 2.27 -0.63
N HIS A 181 11.01 2.39 -1.95
CA HIS A 181 12.23 2.58 -2.70
C HIS A 181 12.40 4.07 -2.98
N CYS A 182 13.38 4.68 -2.34
CA CYS A 182 13.58 6.12 -2.31
C CYS A 182 14.79 6.50 -3.16
N ALA A 183 14.73 7.63 -3.86
CA ALA A 183 15.83 8.15 -4.66
C ALA A 183 16.06 9.65 -4.39
N GLN A 184 17.33 10.02 -4.15
CA GLN A 184 17.75 11.40 -3.89
C GLN A 184 19.23 11.57 -4.27
N GLY A 185 19.56 12.65 -5.00
CA GLY A 185 20.96 13.01 -5.27
C GLY A 185 21.78 11.94 -6.01
N GLY A 186 21.15 11.07 -6.80
CA GLY A 186 21.82 9.95 -7.49
C GLY A 186 22.05 8.70 -6.63
N GLN A 187 21.55 8.70 -5.39
CA GLN A 187 21.53 7.54 -4.51
C GLN A 187 20.12 6.96 -4.42
N THR A 188 20.04 5.65 -4.20
CA THR A 188 18.79 4.95 -3.90
C THR A 188 18.88 4.21 -2.57
N GLY A 189 17.74 4.03 -1.91
CA GLY A 189 17.64 3.33 -0.63
C GLY A 189 16.29 2.65 -0.48
N GLY A 190 16.29 1.40 0.01
CA GLY A 190 15.09 0.63 0.31
C GLY A 190 14.76 0.65 1.80
N PHE A 191 13.49 0.88 2.13
CA PHE A 191 13.00 0.96 3.50
C PHE A 191 11.72 0.13 3.65
N TRP A 192 11.69 -0.75 4.66
CA TRP A 192 10.54 -1.60 4.93
C TRP A 192 9.80 -1.13 6.16
N GLY A 193 8.48 -1.04 6.08
CA GLY A 193 7.63 -0.76 7.24
C GLY A 193 7.49 0.73 7.57
N ILE A 194 6.44 1.04 8.32
CA ILE A 194 6.11 2.40 8.77
C ILE A 194 7.03 2.90 9.90
N ASP A 195 7.67 1.98 10.62
CA ASP A 195 8.66 2.26 11.65
C ASP A 195 10.00 2.75 11.06
N HIS A 196 10.15 2.71 9.74
CA HIS A 196 11.32 3.24 9.04
C HIS A 196 11.11 4.63 8.43
N PHE A 197 9.93 5.26 8.61
CA PHE A 197 9.68 6.60 8.07
C PHE A 197 10.67 7.66 8.56
N GLY A 198 11.18 7.55 9.79
CA GLY A 198 12.26 8.43 10.28
C GLY A 198 13.52 8.31 9.43
N ARG A 199 13.92 7.08 9.08
CA ARG A 199 15.07 6.81 8.21
C ARG A 199 14.84 7.26 6.77
N VAL A 200 13.61 7.16 6.27
CA VAL A 200 13.22 7.71 4.96
C VAL A 200 13.40 9.23 4.96
N ALA A 201 12.89 9.92 6.00
CA ALA A 201 13.04 11.36 6.14
C ALA A 201 14.52 11.78 6.20
N ASP A 202 15.34 11.06 6.99
CA ASP A 202 16.78 11.33 7.07
C ASP A 202 17.49 11.14 5.72
N PHE A 203 17.19 10.04 5.01
CA PHE A 203 17.79 9.73 3.71
C PHE A 203 17.40 10.76 2.63
N LEU A 204 16.15 11.23 2.66
CA LEU A 204 15.64 12.21 1.70
C LEU A 204 15.88 13.67 2.13
N HIS A 205 16.50 13.89 3.30
CA HIS A 205 16.73 15.21 3.91
C HIS A 205 15.44 16.02 4.16
N LEU A 206 14.39 15.35 4.65
CA LEU A 206 13.09 15.93 4.95
C LEU A 206 13.01 16.43 6.40
N ASP A 207 12.23 17.49 6.64
CA ASP A 207 11.98 17.99 7.98
C ASP A 207 10.86 17.19 8.67
N ARG A 208 11.27 16.20 9.47
CA ARG A 208 10.34 15.40 10.30
C ARG A 208 9.61 16.21 11.38
N GLY A 209 10.09 17.41 11.72
CA GLY A 209 9.44 18.30 12.70
C GLY A 209 8.09 18.83 12.24
N LEU A 210 7.78 18.71 10.95
CA LEU A 210 6.50 19.11 10.37
C LEU A 210 5.33 18.21 10.79
N ASP A 211 5.63 17.00 11.30
CA ASP A 211 4.62 16.05 11.76
C ASP A 211 5.01 15.48 13.14
N GLY A 212 4.28 15.92 14.17
CA GLY A 212 4.51 15.48 15.55
C GLY A 212 4.40 13.96 15.75
N SER A 213 3.80 13.22 14.80
CA SER A 213 3.71 11.76 14.81
C SER A 213 5.07 11.06 14.64
N PHE A 214 6.06 11.74 14.07
CA PHE A 214 7.40 11.20 13.86
C PHE A 214 8.27 11.13 15.12
N GLY A 215 7.85 11.74 16.25
CA GLY A 215 8.65 11.77 17.48
C GLY A 215 8.98 10.40 18.12
N VAL A 216 8.36 9.30 17.67
CA VAL A 216 8.69 7.93 18.11
C VAL A 216 9.62 7.20 17.14
N LEU A 217 9.94 7.84 16.02
CA LEU A 217 10.82 7.35 14.96
C LEU A 217 12.21 8.02 15.02
N LEU A 218 12.59 8.49 16.21
CA LEU A 218 13.84 9.19 16.52
C LEU A 218 14.98 8.22 16.81
#